data_AF-A0A7C6T841-F1
#
_entry.id   AF-A0A7C6T841-F1
#
_cell.length_a   1.000
_cell.length_b   1.000
_cell.length_c   1.000
_cell.angle_alpha   90.00
_cell.angle_beta   90.00
_cell.angle_gamma   90.00
#
_symmetry.space_group_name_H-M   'P 1'
#
loop_
_entity.id
_entity.type
_entity.pdbx_description
1 polymer ?
#
loop_
_entity_poly.entity_id
_entity_poly.type
_entity_poly.pdbx_seq_one_letter_code
_entity_poly.pdbx_strand_id
1 'polypeptide(L)'
;MHSLNKGIQAFQRYSSTNNQMLLKDAIMQVHHGVELLLKEMLLRENPLLIYENLGDMTKKQEVADRAGVALFALPDPPKTVTYMDAVKRVGVHIKPKELDTSLVQDLTELNRVRNQVEHYAIDVDLDYVTRLLGSLHAPLTALFESQIGGVVKQFQTPQSDRAWAAVRQDAKAGLDAEKEVAQLLGAFRGQDVPGALFCTDGRLVLPEFVEILTNYYVPEYGIEVDVLARGNAESWVVEVKVGKRISASVLDSLFARGLYLKAMPWLVVFSPIPVSLRDAARQRRVLLTGPEE
;
A
#
# COMPACT_ATOMS: atom_id res chain seq x y z
N MET A 1 -7.84 -15.23 13.53
CA MET A 1 -7.42 -16.28 12.57
C MET A 1 -8.30 -16.32 11.32
N HIS A 2 -9.64 -16.46 11.44
CA HIS A 2 -10.54 -16.54 10.27
C HIS A 2 -10.47 -15.34 9.32
N SER A 3 -10.48 -14.11 9.84
CA SER A 3 -10.43 -12.89 9.03
C SER A 3 -9.11 -12.77 8.26
N LEU A 4 -7.97 -13.03 8.91
CA LEU A 4 -6.67 -13.07 8.23
C LEU A 4 -6.67 -14.13 7.11
N ASN A 5 -7.15 -15.34 7.39
CA ASN A 5 -7.27 -16.42 6.39
C ASN A 5 -8.09 -15.99 5.18
N LYS A 6 -9.25 -15.35 5.41
CA LYS A 6 -10.11 -14.84 4.35
C LYS A 6 -9.42 -13.75 3.53
N GLY A 7 -8.71 -12.83 4.19
CA GLY A 7 -8.00 -11.76 3.50
C GLY A 7 -6.89 -12.29 2.59
N ILE A 8 -6.14 -13.25 3.09
CA ILE A 8 -5.10 -13.93 2.30
C ILE A 8 -5.73 -14.66 1.12
N GLN A 9 -6.80 -15.45 1.32
CA GLN A 9 -7.47 -16.16 0.23
C GLN A 9 -8.10 -15.21 -0.81
N ALA A 10 -8.67 -14.09 -0.37
CA ALA A 10 -9.21 -13.07 -1.26
C ALA A 10 -8.09 -12.48 -2.13
N PHE A 11 -6.93 -12.20 -1.54
CA PHE A 11 -5.77 -11.69 -2.26
C PHE A 11 -5.23 -12.70 -3.29
N GLN A 12 -5.18 -14.00 -2.95
CA GLN A 12 -4.77 -15.05 -3.89
C GLN A 12 -5.69 -15.13 -5.11
N ARG A 13 -6.99 -15.06 -4.86
CA ARG A 13 -7.98 -15.06 -5.94
C ARG A 13 -7.90 -13.77 -6.75
N TYR A 14 -7.61 -12.63 -6.12
CA TYR A 14 -7.30 -11.39 -6.82
C TYR A 14 -6.13 -11.57 -7.78
N SER A 15 -4.98 -12.10 -7.35
CA SER A 15 -3.82 -12.31 -8.24
C SER A 15 -4.15 -13.17 -9.47
N SER A 16 -5.09 -14.10 -9.34
CA SER A 16 -5.49 -15.00 -10.44
C SER A 16 -6.56 -14.41 -11.36
N THR A 17 -7.41 -13.51 -10.86
CA THR A 17 -8.61 -13.02 -11.57
C THR A 17 -8.54 -11.53 -11.92
N ASN A 18 -7.61 -10.80 -11.29
CA ASN A 18 -7.50 -9.34 -11.29
C ASN A 18 -8.83 -8.63 -10.92
N ASN A 19 -9.64 -9.25 -10.06
CA ASN A 19 -10.92 -8.69 -9.62
C ASN A 19 -10.72 -7.72 -8.44
N GLN A 20 -10.94 -6.43 -8.68
CA GLN A 20 -10.75 -5.36 -7.68
C GLN A 20 -11.57 -5.55 -6.39
N MET A 21 -12.75 -6.19 -6.45
CA MET A 21 -13.54 -6.47 -5.25
C MET A 21 -12.81 -7.44 -4.31
N LEU A 22 -12.06 -8.39 -4.87
CA LEU A 22 -11.26 -9.32 -4.08
C LEU A 22 -10.05 -8.64 -3.44
N LEU A 23 -9.49 -7.61 -4.08
CA LEU A 23 -8.42 -6.82 -3.47
C LEU A 23 -8.95 -5.97 -2.32
N LYS A 24 -10.11 -5.32 -2.51
CA LYS A 24 -10.82 -4.61 -1.43
C LYS A 24 -11.11 -5.54 -0.26
N ASP A 25 -11.65 -6.73 -0.54
CA ASP A 25 -11.91 -7.74 0.49
C ASP A 25 -10.62 -8.17 1.18
N ALA A 26 -9.51 -8.35 0.45
CA ALA A 26 -8.22 -8.68 1.03
C ALA A 26 -7.76 -7.63 2.03
N ILE A 27 -7.74 -6.35 1.64
CA ILE A 27 -7.33 -5.23 2.49
C ILE A 27 -8.16 -5.19 3.76
N MET A 28 -9.49 -5.23 3.63
CA MET A 28 -10.42 -5.15 4.76
C MET A 28 -10.23 -6.31 5.74
N GLN A 29 -10.05 -7.52 5.22
CA GLN A 29 -9.90 -8.73 6.03
C GLN A 29 -8.53 -8.84 6.70
N VAL A 30 -7.45 -8.43 6.01
CA VAL A 30 -6.10 -8.38 6.60
C VAL A 30 -6.06 -7.33 7.72
N HIS A 31 -6.54 -6.12 7.46
CA HIS A 31 -6.61 -5.04 8.46
C HIS A 31 -7.37 -5.48 9.70
N HIS A 32 -8.58 -6.03 9.52
CA HIS A 32 -9.39 -6.54 10.62
C HIS A 32 -8.73 -7.73 11.35
N GLY A 33 -8.06 -8.63 10.62
CA GLY A 33 -7.32 -9.74 11.20
C GLY A 33 -6.20 -9.27 12.13
N VAL A 34 -5.44 -8.26 11.71
CA VAL A 34 -4.39 -7.62 12.52
C VAL A 34 -4.98 -6.92 13.73
N GLU A 35 -6.08 -6.17 13.56
CA GLU A 35 -6.77 -5.49 14.68
C GLU A 35 -7.16 -6.47 15.79
N LEU A 36 -7.77 -7.60 15.41
CA LEU A 36 -8.17 -8.64 16.37
C LEU A 36 -6.97 -9.24 17.10
N LEU A 37 -5.87 -9.49 16.40
CA LEU A 37 -4.65 -9.98 17.04
C LEU A 37 -4.12 -8.98 18.06
N LEU A 38 -3.97 -7.71 17.66
CA LEU A 38 -3.42 -6.68 18.55
C LEU A 38 -4.29 -6.51 19.80
N LYS A 39 -5.62 -6.50 19.64
CA LYS A 39 -6.54 -6.43 20.78
C LYS A 39 -6.47 -7.67 21.67
N GLU A 40 -6.34 -8.86 21.09
CA GLU A 40 -6.14 -10.10 21.84
C GLU A 40 -4.83 -10.07 22.65
N MET A 41 -3.74 -9.58 22.06
CA MET A 41 -2.46 -9.42 22.76
C MET A 41 -2.60 -8.46 23.95
N LEU A 42 -3.24 -7.31 23.75
CA LEU A 42 -3.52 -6.36 24.83
C LEU A 42 -4.42 -6.96 25.91
N LEU A 43 -5.45 -7.71 25.53
CA LEU A 43 -6.36 -8.37 26.45
C LEU A 43 -5.64 -9.38 27.35
N ARG A 44 -4.70 -10.15 26.79
CA ARG A 44 -3.89 -11.13 27.53
C ARG A 44 -2.92 -10.46 28.50
N GLU A 45 -2.33 -9.34 28.11
CA GLU A 45 -1.42 -8.57 28.96
C GLU A 45 -2.20 -7.89 30.10
N ASN A 46 -3.24 -7.13 29.75
CA ASN A 46 -4.13 -6.49 30.70
C ASN A 46 -5.45 -6.08 30.01
N PRO A 47 -6.61 -6.61 30.45
CA PRO A 47 -7.91 -6.30 29.86
C PRO A 47 -8.27 -4.80 29.80
N LEU A 48 -7.66 -3.96 30.64
CA LEU A 48 -7.91 -2.52 30.59
C LEU A 48 -7.29 -1.84 29.35
N LEU A 49 -6.28 -2.46 28.74
CA LEU A 49 -5.56 -1.89 27.60
C LEU A 49 -6.39 -1.90 26.31
N ILE A 50 -7.51 -2.63 26.24
CA ILE A 50 -8.37 -2.65 25.05
C ILE A 50 -9.43 -1.56 25.03
N TYR A 51 -9.61 -0.80 26.12
CA TYR A 51 -10.62 0.26 26.19
C TYR A 51 -10.06 1.63 25.83
N GLU A 52 -10.86 2.42 25.11
CA GLU A 52 -10.50 3.78 24.71
C GLU A 52 -10.47 4.72 25.92
N ASN A 53 -11.48 4.62 26.79
CA ASN A 53 -11.63 5.41 28.01
C ASN A 53 -11.94 4.49 29.19
N LEU A 54 -11.25 4.70 30.31
CA LEU A 54 -11.46 3.96 31.56
C LEU A 54 -12.41 4.66 32.53
N GLY A 55 -12.70 5.95 32.32
CA GLY A 55 -13.44 6.79 33.26
C GLY A 55 -14.90 6.38 33.48
N ASP A 56 -15.54 5.72 32.51
CA ASP A 56 -16.90 5.21 32.61
C ASP A 56 -16.98 3.68 32.80
N MET A 57 -15.84 2.98 32.83
CA MET A 57 -15.80 1.52 32.85
C MET A 57 -16.42 0.93 34.11
N THR A 58 -16.16 1.51 35.28
CA THR A 58 -16.76 1.05 36.54
C THR A 58 -18.28 1.15 36.50
N LYS A 59 -18.82 2.26 35.97
CA LYS A 59 -20.26 2.46 35.83
C LYS A 59 -20.86 1.48 34.84
N LYS A 60 -20.20 1.24 33.70
CA LYS A 60 -20.65 0.27 32.69
C LYS A 60 -20.61 -1.15 33.24
N GLN A 61 -19.60 -1.51 34.03
CA GLN A 61 -19.53 -2.82 34.69
C GLN A 61 -20.68 -3.01 35.69
N GLU A 62 -20.96 -2.02 36.54
CA GLU A 62 -22.10 -2.08 37.48
C GLU A 62 -23.46 -2.21 36.78
N VAL A 63 -23.62 -1.62 35.60
CA VAL A 63 -24.84 -1.75 34.79
C VAL A 63 -24.94 -3.14 34.18
N ALA A 64 -23.84 -3.68 33.66
CA ALA A 64 -23.78 -5.04 33.11
C ALA A 64 -24.09 -6.10 34.17
N ASP A 65 -23.48 -5.96 35.36
CA ASP A 65 -23.68 -6.88 36.48
C ASP A 65 -25.13 -6.87 36.96
N ARG A 66 -25.75 -5.68 37.08
CA ARG A 66 -27.17 -5.55 37.44
C ARG A 66 -28.13 -6.14 36.40
N ALA A 67 -27.76 -6.04 35.12
CA ALA A 67 -28.54 -6.60 34.03
C ALA A 67 -28.28 -8.10 33.80
N GLY A 68 -27.25 -8.68 34.43
CA GLY A 68 -26.86 -10.08 34.23
C GLY A 68 -26.36 -10.37 32.81
N VAL A 69 -25.82 -9.36 32.12
CA VAL A 69 -25.33 -9.47 30.73
C VAL A 69 -23.83 -9.21 30.64
N ALA A 70 -23.20 -9.68 29.56
CA ALA A 70 -21.82 -9.33 29.27
C ALA A 70 -21.68 -7.82 29.01
N LEU A 71 -20.53 -7.24 29.35
CA LEU A 71 -20.27 -5.80 29.21
C LEU A 71 -20.48 -5.27 27.78
N PHE A 72 -20.16 -6.08 26.77
CA PHE A 72 -20.35 -5.74 25.35
C PHE A 72 -21.78 -5.98 24.84
N ALA A 73 -22.68 -6.54 25.65
CA ALA A 73 -24.10 -6.72 25.33
C ALA A 73 -24.96 -5.55 25.84
N LEU A 74 -24.36 -4.54 26.46
CA LEU A 74 -25.04 -3.31 26.84
C LEU A 74 -25.51 -2.52 25.60
N PRO A 75 -26.60 -1.74 25.70
CA PRO A 75 -27.03 -0.84 24.62
C PRO A 75 -25.99 0.21 24.24
N ASP A 76 -25.17 0.65 25.20
CA ASP A 76 -24.00 1.50 25.00
C ASP A 76 -22.75 0.78 25.52
N PRO A 77 -22.18 -0.15 24.74
CA PRO A 77 -21.00 -0.90 25.17
C PRO A 77 -19.78 0.02 25.27
N PRO A 78 -18.76 -0.33 26.07
CA PRO A 78 -17.53 0.44 26.12
C PRO A 78 -16.83 0.42 24.77
N LYS A 79 -16.29 1.57 24.36
CA LYS A 79 -15.53 1.69 23.13
C LYS A 79 -14.17 1.03 23.30
N THR A 80 -13.82 0.17 22.36
CA THR A 80 -12.48 -0.39 22.28
C THR A 80 -11.53 0.56 21.56
N VAL A 81 -10.24 0.45 21.85
CA VAL A 81 -9.17 1.15 21.13
C VAL A 81 -9.30 1.00 19.61
N THR A 82 -8.89 2.04 18.89
CA THR A 82 -8.78 2.00 17.43
C THR A 82 -7.64 1.09 16.99
N TYR A 83 -7.58 0.78 15.69
CA TYR A 83 -6.48 0.01 15.09
C TYR A 83 -5.11 0.61 15.43
N MET A 84 -4.93 1.92 15.20
CA MET A 84 -3.63 2.58 15.44
C MET A 84 -3.31 2.70 16.93
N ASP A 85 -4.32 2.86 17.79
CA ASP A 85 -4.10 2.83 19.23
C ASP A 85 -3.68 1.44 19.70
N ALA A 86 -4.23 0.38 19.12
CA ALA A 86 -3.82 -1.00 19.40
C ALA A 86 -2.35 -1.22 18.99
N VAL A 87 -1.94 -0.80 17.79
CA VAL A 87 -0.54 -0.87 17.33
C VAL A 87 0.39 -0.17 18.32
N LYS A 88 0.07 1.07 18.70
CA LYS A 88 0.87 1.87 19.64
C LYS A 88 0.95 1.20 21.02
N ARG A 89 -0.18 0.76 21.57
CA ARG A 89 -0.22 0.14 22.90
C ARG A 89 0.54 -1.18 22.92
N VAL A 90 0.44 -2.02 21.89
CA VAL A 90 1.24 -3.26 21.80
C VAL A 90 2.73 -2.92 21.74
N GLY A 91 3.12 -1.94 20.93
CA GLY A 91 4.51 -1.49 20.83
C GLY A 91 5.08 -0.89 22.12
N VAL A 92 4.24 -0.37 23.02
CA VAL A 92 4.67 0.22 24.29
C VAL A 92 4.61 -0.78 25.46
N HIS A 93 3.55 -1.58 25.54
CA HIS A 93 3.29 -2.42 26.71
C HIS A 93 3.82 -3.86 26.54
N ILE A 94 3.77 -4.42 25.34
CA ILE A 94 4.14 -5.82 25.08
C ILE A 94 5.52 -5.91 24.43
N LYS A 95 5.83 -4.99 23.50
CA LYS A 95 7.13 -4.91 22.79
C LYS A 95 7.57 -6.25 22.16
N PRO A 96 6.71 -6.94 21.39
CA PRO A 96 7.12 -8.16 20.70
C PRO A 96 8.23 -7.83 19.70
N LYS A 97 9.23 -8.70 19.58
CA LYS A 97 10.39 -8.49 18.70
C LYS A 97 9.97 -8.38 17.23
N GLU A 98 8.90 -9.07 16.87
CA GLU A 98 8.33 -9.13 15.53
C GLU A 98 7.62 -7.83 15.12
N LEU A 99 7.21 -6.98 16.07
CA LEU A 99 6.64 -5.66 15.80
C LEU A 99 7.76 -4.60 15.76
N ASP A 100 8.63 -4.74 14.78
CA ASP A 100 9.71 -3.79 14.53
C ASP A 100 9.20 -2.50 13.83
N THR A 101 10.12 -1.54 13.64
CA THR A 101 9.80 -0.26 13.00
C THR A 101 9.26 -0.43 11.58
N SER A 102 9.76 -1.41 10.82
CA SER A 102 9.31 -1.66 9.45
C SER A 102 7.87 -2.16 9.45
N LEU A 103 7.53 -3.12 10.30
CA LEU A 103 6.16 -3.62 10.41
C LEU A 103 5.21 -2.51 10.88
N VAL A 104 5.60 -1.68 11.85
CA VAL A 104 4.76 -0.56 12.31
C VAL A 104 4.47 0.44 11.18
N GLN A 105 5.44 0.71 10.30
CA GLN A 105 5.24 1.54 9.11
C GLN A 105 4.23 0.89 8.16
N ASP A 106 4.41 -0.39 7.84
CA ASP A 106 3.48 -1.12 6.97
C ASP A 106 2.06 -1.21 7.54
N LEU A 107 1.91 -1.38 8.87
CA LEU A 107 0.59 -1.37 9.53
C LEU A 107 -0.08 0.00 9.46
N THR A 108 0.72 1.08 9.61
CA THR A 108 0.23 2.45 9.45
C THR A 108 -0.29 2.67 8.03
N GLU A 109 0.45 2.16 7.06
CA GLU A 109 0.12 2.27 5.65
C GLU A 109 -1.11 1.43 5.27
N LEU A 110 -1.24 0.21 5.82
CA LEU A 110 -2.43 -0.61 5.68
C LEU A 110 -3.69 0.13 6.19
N ASN A 111 -3.58 0.86 7.29
CA ASN A 111 -4.68 1.66 7.82
C ASN A 111 -5.05 2.82 6.86
N ARG A 112 -4.05 3.47 6.25
CA ARG A 112 -4.28 4.51 5.24
C ARG A 112 -5.00 3.94 4.02
N VAL A 113 -4.50 2.85 3.44
CA VAL A 113 -5.10 2.18 2.28
C VAL A 113 -6.51 1.71 2.59
N ARG A 114 -6.75 1.09 3.75
CA ARG A 114 -8.09 0.65 4.17
C ARG A 114 -9.08 1.80 4.23
N ASN A 115 -8.68 2.95 4.79
CA ASN A 115 -9.53 4.14 4.84
C ASN A 115 -9.80 4.71 3.45
N GLN A 116 -8.82 4.65 2.53
CA GLN A 116 -9.03 5.06 1.14
C GLN A 116 -10.08 4.20 0.44
N VAL A 117 -10.00 2.88 0.62
CA VAL A 117 -10.92 1.90 0.04
C VAL A 117 -12.35 1.98 0.61
N GLU A 118 -12.49 2.38 1.88
CA GLU A 118 -13.80 2.53 2.54
C GLU A 118 -14.49 3.84 2.16
N HIS A 119 -13.76 4.96 2.13
CA HIS A 119 -14.35 6.29 1.97
C HIS A 119 -14.34 6.82 0.53
N TYR A 120 -13.46 6.33 -0.33
CA TYR A 120 -13.34 6.80 -1.71
C TYR A 120 -13.69 5.67 -2.67
N ALA A 121 -14.54 5.95 -3.65
CA ALA A 121 -14.87 5.03 -4.75
C ALA A 121 -13.70 4.80 -5.73
N ILE A 122 -12.45 5.03 -5.31
CA ILE A 122 -11.35 5.47 -6.19
C ILE A 122 -10.30 4.37 -6.37
N ASP A 123 -9.84 4.26 -7.62
CA ASP A 123 -8.60 3.66 -8.12
C ASP A 123 -7.46 3.71 -7.09
N VAL A 124 -7.39 2.69 -6.24
CA VAL A 124 -6.18 2.46 -5.43
C VAL A 124 -5.15 1.84 -6.35
N ASP A 125 -3.93 2.37 -6.32
CA ASP A 125 -2.82 1.85 -7.09
C ASP A 125 -2.58 0.37 -6.74
N LEU A 126 -2.92 -0.51 -7.69
CA LEU A 126 -2.89 -1.96 -7.50
C LEU A 126 -1.48 -2.46 -7.21
N ASP A 127 -0.48 -1.87 -7.87
CA ASP A 127 0.91 -2.26 -7.72
C ASP A 127 1.39 -1.88 -6.31
N TYR A 128 1.02 -0.69 -5.84
CA TYR A 128 1.27 -0.25 -4.47
C TYR A 128 0.65 -1.17 -3.41
N VAL A 129 -0.64 -1.49 -3.53
CA VAL A 129 -1.31 -2.38 -2.56
C VAL A 129 -0.72 -3.79 -2.59
N THR A 130 -0.39 -4.28 -3.78
CA THR A 130 0.22 -5.61 -3.94
C THR A 130 1.57 -5.66 -3.25
N ARG A 131 2.40 -4.61 -3.38
CA ARG A 131 3.67 -4.47 -2.65
C ARG A 131 3.46 -4.45 -1.14
N LEU A 132 2.53 -3.63 -0.65
CA LEU A 132 2.21 -3.51 0.78
C LEU A 132 1.74 -4.84 1.38
N LEU A 133 0.79 -5.53 0.74
CA LEU A 133 0.34 -6.84 1.22
C LEU A 133 1.45 -7.89 1.15
N GLY A 134 2.33 -7.80 0.15
CA GLY A 134 3.53 -8.62 0.03
C GLY A 134 4.53 -8.41 1.17
N SER A 135 4.79 -7.16 1.56
CA SER A 135 5.73 -6.82 2.65
C SER A 135 5.20 -7.23 4.02
N LEU A 136 3.89 -7.08 4.23
CA LEU A 136 3.20 -7.46 5.48
C LEU A 136 3.22 -8.96 5.77
N HIS A 137 3.32 -9.81 4.74
CA HIS A 137 3.05 -11.24 4.87
C HIS A 137 3.95 -11.96 5.88
N ALA A 138 5.28 -11.89 5.68
CA ALA A 138 6.22 -12.63 6.51
C ALA A 138 6.29 -12.07 7.95
N PRO A 139 6.38 -10.75 8.17
CA PRO A 139 6.37 -10.18 9.51
C PRO A 139 5.07 -10.47 10.26
N LEU A 140 3.90 -10.37 9.60
CA LEU A 140 2.63 -10.72 10.24
C LEU A 140 2.58 -12.19 10.59
N THR A 141 2.99 -13.09 9.69
CA THR A 141 2.98 -14.53 9.98
C THR A 141 3.87 -14.87 11.17
N ALA A 142 5.05 -14.25 11.26
CA ALA A 142 5.95 -14.40 12.41
C ALA A 142 5.30 -13.89 13.71
N LEU A 143 4.68 -12.70 13.67
CA LEU A 143 3.98 -12.14 14.82
C LEU A 143 2.82 -13.05 15.26
N PHE A 144 1.97 -13.49 14.32
CA PHE A 144 0.85 -14.39 14.61
C PHE A 144 1.31 -15.73 15.21
N GLU A 145 2.36 -16.34 14.65
CA GLU A 145 2.91 -17.59 15.19
C GLU A 145 3.49 -17.39 16.59
N SER A 146 4.21 -16.29 16.85
CA SER A 146 4.79 -16.00 18.16
C SER A 146 3.74 -15.82 19.26
N GLN A 147 2.57 -15.26 18.91
CA GLN A 147 1.55 -14.88 19.89
C GLN A 147 0.43 -15.91 20.07
N ILE A 148 0.06 -16.62 19.01
CA ILE A 148 -1.09 -17.54 19.03
C ILE A 148 -0.64 -19.00 18.78
N GLY A 149 0.45 -19.21 18.03
CA GLY A 149 0.94 -20.52 17.64
C GLY A 149 0.02 -21.27 16.66
N GLY A 150 0.60 -22.20 15.90
CA GLY A 150 -0.18 -23.08 14.99
C GLY A 150 -0.75 -22.37 13.76
N VAL A 151 -0.34 -21.11 13.55
CA VAL A 151 -0.64 -20.27 12.41
C VAL A 151 0.04 -20.90 11.21
N VAL A 152 1.36 -21.07 11.22
CA VAL A 152 2.15 -21.60 10.09
C VAL A 152 1.57 -22.91 9.55
N LYS A 153 1.12 -23.82 10.42
CA LYS A 153 0.48 -25.10 10.02
C LYS A 153 -0.86 -24.93 9.29
N GLN A 154 -1.60 -23.86 9.57
CA GLN A 154 -2.86 -23.52 8.91
C GLN A 154 -2.66 -22.67 7.63
N PHE A 155 -1.55 -21.91 7.55
CA PHE A 155 -1.28 -20.97 6.43
C PHE A 155 -0.33 -21.51 5.36
N GLN A 156 0.54 -22.49 5.65
CA GLN A 156 1.42 -23.12 4.66
C GLN A 156 0.67 -24.22 3.90
N THR A 157 -0.07 -23.79 2.87
CA THR A 157 -0.52 -24.68 1.81
C THR A 157 0.35 -24.44 0.58
N PRO A 158 0.62 -25.45 -0.26
CA PRO A 158 1.36 -25.24 -1.50
C PRO A 158 0.75 -24.18 -2.42
N GLN A 159 -0.57 -23.95 -2.31
CA GLN A 159 -1.30 -22.94 -3.06
C GLN A 159 -1.06 -21.53 -2.51
N SER A 160 -0.98 -21.36 -1.20
CA SER A 160 -0.64 -20.08 -0.58
C SER A 160 0.81 -19.69 -0.83
N ASP A 161 1.74 -20.63 -0.72
CA ASP A 161 3.16 -20.35 -0.98
C ASP A 161 3.40 -19.90 -2.43
N ARG A 162 2.70 -20.51 -3.40
CA ARG A 162 2.78 -20.10 -4.82
C ARG A 162 2.20 -18.72 -5.05
N ALA A 163 1.05 -18.41 -4.47
CA ALA A 163 0.44 -17.09 -4.63
C ALA A 163 1.30 -15.99 -3.99
N TRP A 164 1.90 -16.26 -2.83
CA TRP A 164 2.86 -15.35 -2.21
C TRP A 164 4.16 -15.23 -3.00
N ALA A 165 4.64 -16.31 -3.61
CA ALA A 165 5.77 -16.25 -4.51
C ALA A 165 5.47 -15.36 -5.73
N ALA A 166 4.28 -15.48 -6.32
CA ALA A 166 3.84 -14.61 -7.41
C ALA A 166 3.76 -13.14 -6.99
N VAL A 167 3.15 -12.83 -5.85
CA VAL A 167 3.06 -11.45 -5.32
C VAL A 167 4.45 -10.87 -5.06
N ARG A 168 5.34 -11.63 -4.44
CA ARG A 168 6.72 -11.19 -4.21
C ARG A 168 7.48 -11.01 -5.51
N GLN A 169 7.21 -11.86 -6.50
CA GLN A 169 7.80 -11.76 -7.83
C GLN A 169 7.30 -10.50 -8.55
N ASP A 170 6.00 -10.21 -8.49
CA ASP A 170 5.39 -9.02 -9.08
C ASP A 170 5.88 -7.74 -8.38
N ALA A 171 5.92 -7.73 -7.04
CA ALA A 171 6.49 -6.64 -6.24
C ALA A 171 7.97 -6.41 -6.58
N LYS A 172 8.74 -7.49 -6.73
CA LYS A 172 10.14 -7.41 -7.14
C LYS A 172 10.29 -6.90 -8.57
N ALA A 173 9.44 -7.33 -9.49
CA ALA A 173 9.43 -6.83 -10.87
C ALA A 173 9.15 -5.32 -10.92
N GLY A 174 8.23 -4.82 -10.09
CA GLY A 174 8.00 -3.38 -9.90
C GLY A 174 9.26 -2.63 -9.46
N LEU A 175 9.89 -3.09 -8.38
CA LEU A 175 11.13 -2.46 -7.87
C LEU A 175 12.31 -2.54 -8.85
N ASP A 176 12.42 -3.66 -9.58
CA ASP A 176 13.48 -3.83 -10.56
C ASP A 176 13.24 -2.91 -11.78
N ALA A 177 11.99 -2.74 -12.22
CA ALA A 177 11.60 -1.79 -13.27
C ALA A 177 11.85 -0.32 -12.85
N GLU A 178 11.53 0.06 -11.62
CA GLU A 178 11.83 1.40 -11.08
C GLU A 178 13.34 1.69 -11.09
N LYS A 179 14.16 0.71 -10.70
CA LYS A 179 15.62 0.83 -10.74
C LYS A 179 16.13 0.96 -12.17
N GLU A 180 15.57 0.22 -13.12
CA GLU A 180 15.92 0.32 -14.54
C GLU A 180 15.60 1.72 -15.08
N VAL A 181 14.41 2.25 -14.77
CA VAL A 181 14.01 3.62 -15.14
C VAL A 181 14.92 4.67 -14.49
N ALA A 182 15.28 4.50 -13.21
CA ALA A 182 16.21 5.38 -12.53
C ALA A 182 17.62 5.37 -13.16
N GLN A 183 18.11 4.20 -13.60
CA GLN A 183 19.37 4.08 -14.33
C GLN A 183 19.29 4.77 -15.71
N LEU A 184 18.16 4.61 -16.41
CA LEU A 184 17.92 5.26 -17.70
C LEU A 184 17.92 6.79 -17.57
N LEU A 185 17.29 7.35 -16.54
CA LEU A 185 17.33 8.79 -16.24
C LEU A 185 18.78 9.29 -16.04
N GLY A 186 19.63 8.49 -15.41
CA GLY A 186 21.07 8.81 -15.24
C GLY A 186 21.87 8.80 -16.55
N ALA A 187 21.33 8.19 -17.60
CA ALA A 187 21.93 8.16 -18.93
C ALA A 187 21.47 9.32 -19.83
N PHE A 188 20.42 10.08 -19.49
CA PHE A 188 19.84 11.11 -20.35
C PHE A 188 20.85 12.16 -20.85
N ARG A 189 21.60 12.81 -19.95
CA ARG A 189 22.81 13.61 -20.24
C ARG A 189 22.72 14.54 -21.47
N GLY A 190 21.61 15.23 -21.69
CA GLY A 190 21.47 16.17 -22.80
C GLY A 190 21.20 15.53 -24.18
N GLN A 191 20.92 14.22 -24.23
CA GLN A 191 20.68 13.51 -25.49
C GLN A 191 19.46 14.07 -26.23
N ASP A 192 19.58 14.21 -27.56
CA ASP A 192 18.49 14.65 -28.42
C ASP A 192 17.83 13.43 -29.09
N VAL A 193 16.59 13.14 -28.71
CA VAL A 193 15.87 11.92 -29.09
C VAL A 193 14.54 12.23 -29.81
N PRO A 194 13.99 11.28 -30.60
CA PRO A 194 12.65 11.43 -31.14
C PRO A 194 11.62 11.59 -30.01
N GLY A 195 10.74 12.59 -30.12
CA GLY A 195 9.66 12.81 -29.15
C GLY A 195 8.68 11.64 -29.09
N ALA A 196 8.61 10.84 -30.16
CA ALA A 196 7.78 9.63 -30.22
C ALA A 196 8.07 8.64 -29.09
N LEU A 197 9.31 8.59 -28.57
CA LEU A 197 9.69 7.77 -27.42
C LEU A 197 8.95 8.15 -26.12
N PHE A 198 8.42 9.38 -26.06
CA PHE A 198 7.68 9.94 -24.94
C PHE A 198 6.22 10.27 -25.32
N CYS A 199 5.74 9.72 -26.44
CA CYS A 199 4.43 9.97 -27.00
C CYS A 199 4.16 11.46 -27.35
N THR A 200 5.21 12.23 -27.63
CA THR A 200 5.13 13.63 -28.09
C THR A 200 5.56 13.77 -29.54
N ASP A 201 5.19 14.89 -30.16
CA ASP A 201 5.67 15.22 -31.50
C ASP A 201 7.08 15.81 -31.47
N GLY A 202 7.78 15.75 -32.61
CA GLY A 202 9.07 16.42 -32.79
C GLY A 202 10.25 15.71 -32.14
N ARG A 203 11.17 16.50 -31.57
CA ARG A 203 12.38 16.03 -30.90
C ARG A 203 12.42 16.56 -29.47
N LEU A 204 12.99 15.79 -28.56
CA LEU A 204 13.11 16.11 -27.14
C LEU A 204 14.58 16.06 -26.74
N VAL A 205 15.06 17.13 -26.11
CA VAL A 205 16.39 17.13 -25.46
C VAL A 205 16.21 16.65 -24.03
N LEU A 206 16.80 15.53 -23.71
CA LEU A 206 16.68 14.90 -22.40
C LEU A 206 17.56 15.65 -21.38
N PRO A 207 17.03 16.02 -20.21
CA PRO A 207 17.77 16.79 -19.21
C PRO A 207 18.95 16.01 -18.61
N GLU A 208 19.88 16.75 -18.03
CA GLU A 208 20.89 16.20 -17.13
C GLU A 208 20.39 16.35 -15.68
N PHE A 209 20.19 15.22 -15.01
CA PHE A 209 19.79 15.18 -13.61
C PHE A 209 21.00 15.08 -12.70
N VAL A 210 21.00 15.90 -11.65
CA VAL A 210 22.02 15.90 -10.59
C VAL A 210 21.66 14.97 -9.44
N GLU A 211 20.36 14.69 -9.25
CA GLU A 211 19.83 13.85 -8.19
C GLU A 211 18.70 12.97 -8.72
N ILE A 212 18.71 11.68 -8.40
CA ILE A 212 17.67 10.72 -8.77
C ILE A 212 17.30 9.95 -7.50
N LEU A 213 16.05 10.09 -7.05
CA LEU A 213 15.52 9.51 -5.83
C LEU A 213 14.44 8.50 -6.19
N THR A 214 14.58 7.25 -5.76
CA THR A 214 13.58 6.19 -5.97
C THR A 214 12.75 5.97 -4.71
N ASN A 215 11.46 5.63 -4.86
CA ASN A 215 10.52 5.44 -3.74
C ASN A 215 10.55 6.63 -2.76
N TYR A 216 10.48 7.84 -3.31
CA TYR A 216 10.69 9.06 -2.55
C TYR A 216 9.37 9.58 -1.99
N TYR A 217 9.32 9.75 -0.67
CA TYR A 217 8.25 10.44 0.01
C TYR A 217 8.57 11.93 0.12
N VAL A 218 7.65 12.78 -0.35
CA VAL A 218 7.69 14.24 -0.28
C VAL A 218 6.85 14.69 0.91
N PRO A 219 7.46 14.97 2.09
CA PRO A 219 6.70 15.22 3.32
C PRO A 219 5.80 16.45 3.24
N GLU A 220 6.22 17.47 2.50
CA GLU A 220 5.50 18.74 2.37
C GLU A 220 4.10 18.58 1.79
N TYR A 221 3.92 17.59 0.90
CA TYR A 221 2.67 17.32 0.21
C TYR A 221 2.04 15.98 0.60
N GLY A 222 2.75 15.17 1.38
CA GLY A 222 2.34 13.81 1.68
C GLY A 222 2.24 12.93 0.42
N ILE A 223 3.10 13.17 -0.57
CA ILE A 223 3.09 12.48 -1.85
C ILE A 223 4.23 11.48 -1.89
N GLU A 224 3.94 10.25 -2.33
CA GLU A 224 4.95 9.26 -2.67
C GLU A 224 5.06 9.16 -4.19
N VAL A 225 6.30 9.05 -4.70
CA VAL A 225 6.60 8.92 -6.13
C VAL A 225 7.60 7.80 -6.37
N ASP A 226 7.44 7.06 -7.46
CA ASP A 226 8.32 5.94 -7.79
C ASP A 226 9.74 6.44 -8.10
N VAL A 227 9.88 7.50 -8.91
CA VAL A 227 11.15 8.20 -9.13
C VAL A 227 10.96 9.72 -9.19
N LEU A 228 11.80 10.46 -8.47
CA LEU A 228 11.96 11.91 -8.59
C LEU A 228 13.38 12.22 -9.08
N ALA A 229 13.50 12.82 -10.26
CA ALA A 229 14.77 13.26 -10.81
C ALA A 229 14.86 14.78 -10.83
N ARG A 230 15.94 15.36 -10.30
CA ARG A 230 16.15 16.80 -10.23
C ARG A 230 17.38 17.19 -11.02
N GLY A 231 17.21 18.12 -11.94
CA GLY A 231 18.28 18.74 -12.71
C GLY A 231 18.40 20.22 -12.37
N ASN A 232 19.37 20.89 -12.98
CA ASN A 232 19.61 22.31 -12.74
C ASN A 232 18.51 23.21 -13.29
N ALA A 233 17.86 22.81 -14.39
CA ALA A 233 16.86 23.60 -15.10
C ALA A 233 15.43 23.06 -14.93
N GLU A 234 15.28 21.74 -14.75
CA GLU A 234 13.99 21.08 -14.65
C GLU A 234 14.06 19.85 -13.73
N SER A 235 12.92 19.39 -13.26
CA SER A 235 12.76 18.14 -12.50
C SER A 235 11.70 17.27 -13.16
N TRP A 236 11.83 15.96 -13.05
CA TRP A 236 10.88 14.99 -13.59
C TRP A 236 10.33 14.14 -12.46
N VAL A 237 9.01 13.91 -12.47
CA VAL A 237 8.33 12.98 -11.59
C VAL A 237 7.84 11.80 -12.43
N VAL A 238 8.26 10.60 -12.03
CA VAL A 238 8.05 9.40 -12.82
C VAL A 238 7.22 8.40 -12.04
N GLU A 239 6.24 7.82 -12.74
CA GLU A 239 5.46 6.69 -12.27
C GLU A 239 5.76 5.49 -13.17
N VAL A 240 5.95 4.31 -12.58
CA VAL A 240 6.29 3.07 -13.29
C VAL A 240 5.15 2.07 -13.11
N LYS A 241 4.64 1.53 -14.22
CA LYS A 241 3.58 0.52 -14.22
C LYS A 241 4.00 -0.73 -14.96
N VAL A 242 4.00 -1.84 -14.23
CA VAL A 242 4.36 -3.17 -14.74
C VAL A 242 3.12 -4.05 -14.96
N GLY A 243 1.99 -3.66 -14.36
CA GLY A 243 0.72 -4.37 -14.47
C GLY A 243 0.09 -4.36 -15.87
N LYS A 244 -0.77 -5.34 -16.14
CA LYS A 244 -1.46 -5.55 -17.42
C LYS A 244 -2.61 -4.55 -17.71
N ARG A 245 -2.99 -3.73 -16.73
CA ARG A 245 -4.10 -2.78 -16.85
C ARG A 245 -3.70 -1.46 -16.21
N ILE A 246 -3.82 -0.39 -16.99
CA ILE A 246 -3.55 0.97 -16.53
C ILE A 246 -4.82 1.78 -16.70
N SER A 247 -5.30 2.34 -15.59
CA SER A 247 -6.43 3.26 -15.59
C SER A 247 -5.97 4.63 -16.07
N ALA A 248 -6.84 5.35 -16.78
CA ALA A 248 -6.56 6.73 -17.19
C ALA A 248 -6.39 7.69 -16.00
N SER A 249 -6.92 7.33 -14.82
CA SER A 249 -6.77 8.12 -13.59
C SER A 249 -5.33 8.26 -13.13
N VAL A 250 -4.43 7.34 -13.53
CA VAL A 250 -2.99 7.46 -13.23
C VAL A 250 -2.42 8.74 -13.84
N LEU A 251 -2.93 9.17 -15.01
CA LEU A 251 -2.48 10.39 -15.66
C LEU A 251 -2.95 11.63 -14.90
N ASP A 252 -4.17 11.61 -14.36
CA ASP A 252 -4.70 12.72 -13.55
C ASP A 252 -3.89 12.86 -12.25
N SER A 253 -3.63 11.75 -11.57
CA SER A 253 -2.79 11.70 -10.37
C SER A 253 -1.37 12.21 -10.65
N LEU A 254 -0.73 11.66 -11.70
CA LEU A 254 0.65 12.01 -12.04
C LEU A 254 0.77 13.47 -12.52
N PHE A 255 -0.19 13.96 -13.29
CA PHE A 255 -0.24 15.37 -13.69
C PHE A 255 -0.34 16.29 -12.48
N ALA A 256 -1.22 15.98 -11.52
CA ALA A 256 -1.35 16.75 -10.28
C ALA A 256 -0.03 16.75 -9.49
N ARG A 257 0.65 15.61 -9.37
CA ARG A 257 1.99 15.52 -8.73
C ARG A 257 3.01 16.39 -9.46
N GLY A 258 3.02 16.38 -10.79
CA GLY A 258 3.87 17.26 -11.60
C GLY A 258 3.64 18.74 -11.30
N LEU A 259 2.38 19.17 -11.14
CA LEU A 259 2.05 20.54 -10.73
C LEU A 259 2.56 20.88 -9.33
N TYR A 260 2.34 20.01 -8.34
CA TYR A 260 2.79 20.24 -6.96
C TYR A 260 4.31 20.32 -6.85
N LEU A 261 5.01 19.43 -7.54
CA LEU A 261 6.46 19.33 -7.50
C LEU A 261 7.16 20.25 -8.50
N LYS A 262 6.40 20.98 -9.33
CA LYS A 262 6.91 21.76 -10.47
C LYS A 262 7.84 20.92 -11.36
N ALA A 263 7.41 19.68 -11.61
CA ALA A 263 8.18 18.66 -12.32
C ALA A 263 7.41 18.16 -13.54
N MET A 264 8.13 17.76 -14.59
CA MET A 264 7.57 17.12 -15.78
C MET A 264 7.03 15.73 -15.41
N PRO A 265 5.73 15.45 -15.61
CA PRO A 265 5.17 14.14 -15.36
C PRO A 265 5.52 13.15 -16.48
N TRP A 266 6.06 11.99 -16.12
CA TRP A 266 6.38 10.90 -17.05
C TRP A 266 5.85 9.56 -16.56
N LEU A 267 5.01 8.92 -17.36
CA LEU A 267 4.51 7.56 -17.10
C LEU A 267 5.30 6.56 -17.93
N VAL A 268 5.93 5.58 -17.27
CA VAL A 268 6.60 4.46 -17.92
C VAL A 268 5.78 3.19 -17.73
N VAL A 269 5.51 2.49 -18.83
CA VAL A 269 4.63 1.34 -18.85
C VAL A 269 5.35 0.15 -19.49
N PHE A 270 5.38 -0.99 -18.80
CA PHE A 270 6.00 -2.22 -19.31
C PHE A 270 4.98 -3.19 -19.95
N SER A 271 3.74 -2.75 -20.15
CA SER A 271 2.66 -3.51 -20.78
C SER A 271 2.10 -2.78 -22.02
N PRO A 272 1.35 -3.45 -22.92
CA PRO A 272 0.77 -2.78 -24.07
C PRO A 272 -0.13 -1.60 -23.66
N ILE A 273 0.13 -0.43 -24.25
CA ILE A 273 -0.59 0.81 -23.95
C ILE A 273 -1.82 0.93 -24.88
N PRO A 274 -3.04 1.12 -24.35
CA PRO A 274 -4.20 1.43 -25.17
C PRO A 274 -4.04 2.78 -25.90
N VAL A 275 -4.51 2.88 -27.15
CA VAL A 275 -4.48 4.15 -27.92
C VAL A 275 -5.16 5.30 -27.16
N SER A 276 -6.28 5.01 -26.49
CA SER A 276 -7.00 6.00 -25.67
C SER A 276 -6.15 6.58 -24.53
N LEU A 277 -5.23 5.80 -23.96
CA LEU A 277 -4.34 6.26 -22.90
C LEU A 277 -3.24 7.18 -23.46
N ARG A 278 -2.72 6.88 -24.65
CA ARG A 278 -1.78 7.75 -25.38
C ARG A 278 -2.39 9.12 -25.67
N ASP A 279 -3.62 9.13 -26.20
CA ASP A 279 -4.33 10.36 -26.50
C ASP A 279 -4.61 11.18 -25.23
N ALA A 280 -4.99 10.51 -24.14
CA ALA A 280 -5.21 11.15 -22.84
C ALA A 280 -3.92 11.75 -22.25
N ALA A 281 -2.77 11.07 -22.42
CA ALA A 281 -1.47 11.55 -21.95
C ALA A 281 -1.05 12.82 -22.71
N ARG A 282 -1.20 12.83 -24.03
CA ARG A 282 -0.95 14.03 -24.87
C ARG A 282 -1.79 15.23 -24.44
N GLN A 283 -3.10 15.02 -24.23
CA GLN A 283 -4.00 16.09 -23.79
C GLN A 283 -3.59 16.70 -22.44
N ARG A 284 -3.06 15.87 -21.53
CA ARG A 284 -2.62 16.28 -20.19
C ARG A 284 -1.17 16.74 -20.13
N ARG A 285 -0.43 16.69 -21.25
CA ARG A 285 1.01 16.95 -21.32
C ARG A 285 1.79 16.08 -20.33
N VAL A 286 1.39 14.81 -20.23
CA VAL A 286 2.13 13.78 -19.52
C VAL A 286 2.95 13.01 -20.55
N LEU A 287 4.26 12.92 -20.32
CA LEU A 287 5.12 12.08 -21.15
C LEU A 287 4.73 10.62 -20.92
N LEU A 288 4.78 9.80 -21.97
CA LEU A 288 4.39 8.40 -21.90
C LEU A 288 5.33 7.53 -22.73
N THR A 289 5.88 6.49 -22.10
CA THR A 289 6.75 5.51 -22.76
C THR A 289 6.22 4.10 -22.50
N GLY A 290 6.12 3.30 -23.54
CA GLY A 290 5.68 1.90 -23.49
C GLY A 290 6.59 0.98 -24.31
N PRO A 291 6.21 -0.30 -24.45
CA PRO A 291 7.02 -1.28 -25.20
C PRO A 291 7.04 -1.06 -26.72
N GLU A 292 6.13 -0.24 -27.25
CA GLU A 292 6.03 0.03 -28.69
C GLU A 292 6.81 1.29 -29.10
N GLU A 293 7.35 2.00 -28.12
CA GLU A 293 8.15 3.21 -28.24
C GLU A 293 9.64 2.88 -28.15
#